data_AF-A0A5J4TXG5-F1
#
_entry.id   AF-A0A5J4TXG5-F1
#
_cell.length_a   1.000
_cell.length_b   1.000
_cell.length_c   1.000
_cell.angle_alpha   90.00
_cell.angle_beta   90.00
_cell.angle_gamma   90.00
#
_symmetry.space_group_name_H-M   'P 1'
#
loop_
_entity.id
_entity.type
_entity.pdbx_description
1 polymer ?
#
loop_
_entity_poly.entity_id
_entity_poly.type
_entity_poly.pdbx_seq_one_letter_code
_entity_poly.pdbx_strand_id
1 'polypeptide(L)'
;ELARQTHFRGYYLLNADIINLASSATGDFAFSAESGTVWMYESAWYDSGQLVPDQVTPASDELPLVNGEASAGISTSYSRGDHVHPQQLTYDNDITATKFIMAGGTATEILLANGDTTTIDSKISRTYNSGTGGYIRLCVFPAGTSTGAPYIQFQVQCNTNAMQTIDLVPNYSVNGISALYGVFTAPSYVQTIMNVYYGADQLLHTHTGTGSQAVYSVWIHMMSGSGMVTVSVSKQGIYWPTRVTEILTQDIVSSITGSQTQIPMSFDLGTGGIIGDVKQQQ
;
A
#
# COMPACT_ATOMS: atom_id res chain seq x y z
N GLU A 1 -17.41 10.21 59.75
CA GLU A 1 -17.22 11.67 59.60
C GLU A 1 -17.52 12.54 60.82
N LEU A 2 -18.76 12.59 61.33
CA LEU A 2 -19.25 13.70 62.18
C LEU A 2 -18.59 13.82 63.57
N ALA A 3 -18.06 12.72 64.13
CA ALA A 3 -17.36 12.73 65.43
C ALA A 3 -15.92 13.28 65.37
N ARG A 4 -15.31 13.43 64.17
CA ARG A 4 -13.96 14.02 64.03
C ARG A 4 -13.99 15.55 63.90
N GLN A 5 -15.16 16.17 63.70
CA GLN A 5 -15.26 17.63 63.57
C GLN A 5 -15.18 18.36 64.92
N THR A 6 -15.51 17.71 66.03
CA THR A 6 -15.46 18.32 67.38
C THR A 6 -14.05 18.41 67.96
N HIS A 7 -13.11 17.63 67.42
CA HIS A 7 -11.73 17.51 67.91
C HIS A 7 -10.70 18.16 66.97
N PHE A 8 -11.11 18.61 65.80
CA PHE A 8 -10.21 19.29 64.88
C PHE A 8 -9.93 20.72 65.35
N ARG A 9 -8.66 21.04 65.60
CA ARG A 9 -8.24 22.34 66.14
C ARG A 9 -7.80 23.35 65.08
N GLY A 10 -7.45 22.89 63.88
CA GLY A 10 -7.14 23.76 62.74
C GLY A 10 -5.83 23.41 62.04
N TYR A 11 -5.46 24.30 61.11
CA TYR A 11 -4.19 24.26 60.38
C TYR A 11 -3.27 25.33 60.96
N TYR A 12 -2.03 24.97 61.27
CA TYR A 12 -1.04 25.86 61.88
C TYR A 12 0.25 25.86 61.08
N LEU A 13 0.87 27.04 60.99
CA LEU A 13 2.11 27.23 60.23
C LEU A 13 3.32 26.67 60.98
N LEU A 14 3.35 26.80 62.31
CA LEU A 14 4.46 26.39 63.17
C LEU A 14 4.02 25.32 64.17
N ASN A 15 4.86 24.31 64.40
CA ASN A 15 4.67 23.28 65.42
C ASN A 15 4.53 23.91 66.82
N ALA A 16 5.24 25.01 67.07
CA ALA A 16 5.18 25.74 68.34
C ALA A 16 3.77 26.30 68.65
N ASP A 17 3.01 26.70 67.63
CA ASP A 17 1.65 27.21 67.82
C ASP A 17 0.69 26.09 68.22
N ILE A 18 0.89 24.89 67.68
CA ILE A 18 0.13 23.69 68.04
C ILE A 18 0.38 23.32 69.50
N ILE A 19 1.65 23.28 69.91
CA ILE A 19 2.05 22.93 71.29
C ILE A 19 1.43 23.88 72.31
N ASN A 20 1.21 25.15 71.94
CA ASN A 20 0.66 26.19 72.82
C ASN A 20 -0.87 26.34 72.75
N LEU A 21 -1.60 25.41 72.10
CA LEU A 21 -3.06 25.49 71.99
C LEU A 21 -3.77 25.35 73.34
N ALA A 22 -4.47 26.42 73.74
CA ALA A 22 -5.30 26.44 74.93
C ALA A 22 -6.58 25.59 74.76
N SER A 23 -7.10 25.06 75.87
CA SER A 23 -8.34 24.27 75.91
C SER A 23 -8.32 22.99 75.07
N SER A 24 -7.15 22.33 74.98
CA SER A 24 -6.97 21.04 74.32
C SER A 24 -7.53 19.88 75.19
N ALA A 25 -8.08 18.86 74.53
CA ALA A 25 -8.67 17.69 75.13
C ALA A 25 -8.18 16.42 74.41
N THR A 26 -8.13 15.30 75.12
CA THR A 26 -7.71 14.01 74.54
C THR A 26 -8.51 13.68 73.29
N GLY A 27 -7.81 13.37 72.20
CA GLY A 27 -8.38 13.09 70.88
C GLY A 27 -8.39 14.29 69.94
N ASP A 28 -8.00 15.48 70.40
CA ASP A 28 -7.81 16.63 69.53
C ASP A 28 -6.68 16.41 68.53
N PHE A 29 -6.85 16.96 67.33
CA PHE A 29 -5.82 16.92 66.31
C PHE A 29 -5.73 18.24 65.53
N ALA A 30 -4.52 18.55 65.07
CA ALA A 30 -4.18 19.73 64.30
C ALA A 30 -3.27 19.35 63.14
N PHE A 31 -3.26 20.15 62.08
CA PHE A 31 -2.38 19.93 60.95
C PHE A 31 -1.23 20.95 60.97
N SER A 32 0.00 20.47 60.83
CA SER A 32 1.18 21.32 60.80
C SER A 32 1.73 21.46 59.39
N ALA A 33 1.89 22.70 58.93
CA ALA A 33 2.59 22.99 57.68
C ALA A 33 4.12 22.90 57.82
N GLU A 34 4.67 23.11 59.03
CA GLU A 34 6.13 23.03 59.27
C GLU A 34 6.65 21.59 59.17
N SER A 35 5.90 20.62 59.70
CA SER A 35 6.28 19.19 59.66
C SER A 35 5.57 18.40 58.56
N GLY A 36 4.50 18.92 57.97
CA GLY A 36 3.69 18.21 56.97
C GLY A 36 2.87 17.06 57.56
N THR A 37 2.74 16.99 58.88
CA THR A 37 2.11 15.89 59.62
C THR A 37 0.91 16.34 60.45
N VAL A 38 0.10 15.36 60.83
CA VAL A 38 -0.99 15.49 61.80
C VAL A 38 -0.41 15.42 63.20
N TRP A 39 -0.69 16.44 64.00
CA TRP A 39 -0.38 16.47 65.43
C TRP A 39 -1.61 16.03 66.22
N MET A 40 -1.41 15.26 67.28
CA MET A 40 -2.49 14.75 68.13
C MET A 40 -2.25 15.10 69.61
N TYR A 41 -3.34 15.30 70.34
CA TYR A 41 -3.31 15.60 71.77
C TYR A 41 -3.86 14.42 72.58
N GLU A 42 -3.04 13.94 73.52
CA GLU A 42 -3.48 13.02 74.57
C GLU A 42 -3.36 13.69 75.94
N SER A 43 -2.14 13.77 76.46
CA SER A 43 -1.76 14.59 77.63
C SER A 43 -0.88 15.79 77.25
N ALA A 44 -0.26 15.73 76.07
CA ALA A 44 0.49 16.79 75.43
C ALA A 44 0.37 16.63 73.90
N TRP A 45 0.65 17.69 73.15
CA TRP A 45 0.73 17.64 71.69
C TRP A 45 1.96 16.85 71.25
N TYR A 46 1.77 15.89 70.35
CA TYR A 46 2.85 15.14 69.72
C TYR A 46 2.61 15.00 68.22
N ASP A 47 3.70 14.87 67.46
CA ASP A 47 3.67 14.55 66.04
C ASP A 47 3.32 13.08 65.86
N SER A 48 2.19 12.79 65.19
CA SER A 48 1.78 11.40 64.94
C SER A 48 2.59 10.72 63.83
N GLY A 49 3.38 11.48 63.06
CA GLY A 49 4.06 11.02 61.85
C GLY A 49 3.11 10.72 60.68
N GLN A 50 1.79 10.84 60.87
CA GLN A 50 0.82 10.68 59.80
C GLN A 50 0.84 11.93 58.93
N LEU A 51 1.01 11.79 57.61
CA LEU A 51 0.97 12.92 56.69
C LEU A 51 -0.41 13.61 56.72
N VAL A 52 -0.41 14.94 56.60
CA VAL A 52 -1.65 15.70 56.43
C VAL A 52 -2.30 15.24 55.12
N PRO A 53 -3.60 14.87 55.10
CA PRO A 53 -4.25 14.35 53.90
C PRO A 53 -4.25 15.29 52.68
N ASP A 54 -4.04 16.60 52.86
CA ASP A 54 -3.89 17.57 51.76
C ASP A 54 -2.46 17.67 51.20
N GLN A 55 -1.48 17.09 51.89
CA GLN A 55 -0.09 16.93 51.44
C GLN A 55 0.03 15.63 50.61
N VAL A 56 -0.69 15.64 49.48
CA VAL A 56 -0.39 15.05 48.16
C VAL A 56 0.00 13.57 48.04
N THR A 57 -0.92 12.77 47.50
CA THR A 57 -0.51 11.76 46.51
C THR A 57 -0.02 12.53 45.28
N PRO A 58 1.27 12.43 44.88
CA PRO A 58 1.74 13.09 43.68
C PRO A 58 0.93 12.63 42.47
N ALA A 59 0.74 13.53 41.51
CA ALA A 59 0.20 13.11 40.22
C ALA A 59 1.15 12.14 39.53
N SER A 60 0.57 11.13 38.87
CA SER A 60 1.30 10.16 38.09
C SER A 60 2.10 10.84 36.97
N ASP A 61 3.32 10.38 36.74
CA ASP A 61 4.16 10.68 35.59
C ASP A 61 4.13 9.55 34.54
N GLU A 62 3.28 8.54 34.75
CA GLU A 62 3.04 7.48 33.77
C GLU A 62 2.53 8.06 32.45
N LEU A 63 3.08 7.55 31.34
CA LEU A 63 2.65 7.95 30.01
C LEU A 63 1.18 7.57 29.79
N PRO A 64 0.34 8.47 29.27
CA PRO A 64 -1.03 8.15 28.92
C PRO A 64 -1.09 7.00 27.91
N LEU A 65 -1.99 6.06 28.15
CA LEU A 65 -2.26 5.01 27.18
C LEU A 65 -2.91 5.60 25.94
N VAL A 66 -2.57 5.03 24.78
CA VAL A 66 -3.24 5.30 23.50
C VAL A 66 -4.73 5.02 23.64
N ASN A 67 -5.57 5.83 22.98
CA ASN A 67 -7.01 5.57 22.89
C ASN A 67 -7.27 4.18 22.28
N GLY A 68 -7.86 3.28 23.07
CA GLY A 68 -8.29 1.94 22.65
C GLY A 68 -9.79 1.74 22.81
N GLU A 69 -10.24 0.48 22.87
CA GLU A 69 -11.63 0.16 23.21
C GLU A 69 -11.96 0.61 24.64
N ALA A 70 -13.19 1.06 24.85
CA ALA A 70 -13.62 1.61 26.14
C ALA A 70 -13.56 0.54 27.25
N SER A 71 -12.49 0.59 28.05
CA SER A 71 -12.34 -0.18 29.28
C SER A 71 -12.19 0.78 30.46
N ALA A 72 -12.80 0.44 31.60
CA ALA A 72 -12.51 1.15 32.84
C ALA A 72 -11.03 0.93 33.20
N GLY A 73 -10.29 2.01 33.38
CA GLY A 73 -8.91 1.94 33.88
C GLY A 73 -8.88 1.40 35.30
N ILE A 74 -7.89 0.55 35.61
CA ILE A 74 -7.67 -0.02 36.95
C ILE A 74 -6.55 0.67 37.73
N SER A 75 -6.01 1.78 37.19
CA SER A 75 -4.92 2.51 37.86
C SER A 75 -5.43 3.16 39.15
N THR A 76 -4.72 2.91 40.23
CA THR A 76 -4.93 3.58 41.53
C THR A 76 -4.19 4.93 41.60
N SER A 77 -3.46 5.31 40.56
CA SER A 77 -2.68 6.54 40.49
C SER A 77 -3.54 7.71 40.01
N TYR A 78 -3.35 8.88 40.63
CA TYR A 78 -4.03 10.11 40.24
C TYR A 78 -3.46 10.64 38.92
N SER A 79 -4.31 10.82 37.91
CA SER A 79 -3.96 11.48 36.65
C SER A 79 -4.26 12.98 36.71
N ARG A 80 -3.44 13.82 36.08
CA ARG A 80 -3.77 15.24 35.94
C ARG A 80 -4.87 15.42 34.90
N GLY A 81 -5.69 16.46 35.07
CA GLY A 81 -6.75 16.80 34.12
C GLY A 81 -6.23 17.27 32.75
N ASP A 82 -4.95 17.60 32.62
CA ASP A 82 -4.29 18.06 31.40
C ASP A 82 -3.49 16.94 30.67
N HIS A 83 -3.68 15.67 31.05
CA HIS A 83 -3.06 14.56 30.32
C HIS A 83 -3.58 14.48 28.88
N VAL A 84 -2.64 14.40 27.93
CA VAL A 84 -2.92 14.28 26.50
C VAL A 84 -2.77 12.83 26.07
N HIS A 85 -3.80 12.25 25.45
CA HIS A 85 -3.71 10.92 24.85
C HIS A 85 -2.92 10.99 23.53
N PRO A 86 -1.83 10.23 23.37
CA PRO A 86 -1.13 10.15 22.10
C PRO A 86 -2.00 9.45 21.05
N GLN A 87 -2.09 10.06 19.87
CA GLN A 87 -2.73 9.46 18.71
C GLN A 87 -1.84 8.35 18.15
N GLN A 88 -2.39 7.15 17.94
CA GLN A 88 -1.68 6.08 17.25
C GLN A 88 -1.71 6.33 15.74
N LEU A 89 -0.52 6.50 15.16
CA LEU A 89 -0.31 6.74 13.72
C LEU A 89 0.36 5.56 13.00
N THR A 90 0.60 4.46 13.72
CA THR A 90 1.19 3.23 13.16
C THR A 90 0.24 2.08 13.40
N TYR A 91 -0.09 1.36 12.34
CA TYR A 91 -0.99 0.21 12.37
C TYR A 91 -0.26 -0.98 11.75
N ASP A 92 -0.18 -2.09 12.49
CA ASP A 92 0.45 -3.33 12.02
C ASP A 92 -0.55 -4.30 11.36
N ASN A 93 -1.82 -3.91 11.29
CA ASN A 93 -2.93 -4.69 10.73
C ASN A 93 -3.67 -3.90 9.64
N ASP A 94 -4.63 -4.54 8.97
CA ASP A 94 -5.47 -3.94 7.93
C ASP A 94 -6.20 -2.67 8.42
N ILE A 95 -6.05 -1.57 7.68
CA ILE A 95 -6.78 -0.33 7.92
C ILE A 95 -8.02 -0.29 7.03
N THR A 96 -9.20 -0.26 7.63
CA THR A 96 -10.45 0.01 6.90
C THR A 96 -10.79 1.50 7.01
N ALA A 97 -10.62 2.25 5.92
CA ALA A 97 -11.12 3.62 5.85
C ALA A 97 -12.36 3.71 4.96
N THR A 98 -13.38 4.44 5.43
CA THR A 98 -14.60 4.69 4.67
C THR A 98 -14.43 5.72 3.56
N LYS A 99 -13.37 6.56 3.64
CA LYS A 99 -13.00 7.54 2.63
C LYS A 99 -11.54 7.96 2.79
N PHE A 100 -10.80 8.03 1.69
CA PHE A 100 -9.51 8.72 1.62
C PHE A 100 -9.69 9.97 0.75
N ILE A 101 -9.53 11.15 1.34
CA ILE A 101 -9.55 12.43 0.61
C ILE A 101 -8.17 13.07 0.77
N MET A 102 -7.40 13.14 -0.32
CA MET A 102 -6.23 14.00 -0.38
C MET A 102 -6.65 15.39 -0.88
N ALA A 103 -6.37 16.44 -0.11
CA ALA A 103 -6.56 17.81 -0.56
C ALA A 103 -5.62 18.12 -1.74
N GLY A 104 -6.18 18.50 -2.89
CA GLY A 104 -5.42 18.83 -4.09
C GLY A 104 -5.06 17.65 -5.01
N GLY A 105 -5.42 16.42 -4.65
CA GLY A 105 -5.24 15.24 -5.51
C GLY A 105 -6.37 15.05 -6.53
N THR A 106 -6.11 14.28 -7.59
CA THR A 106 -7.10 13.93 -8.63
C THR A 106 -7.73 12.56 -8.40
N ALA A 107 -8.92 12.31 -8.95
CA ALA A 107 -9.59 11.00 -8.84
C ALA A 107 -8.85 9.85 -9.56
N THR A 108 -7.78 10.18 -10.28
CA THR A 108 -6.94 9.27 -11.05
C THR A 108 -5.61 8.96 -10.35
N GLU A 109 -5.43 9.37 -9.10
CA GLU A 109 -4.21 9.15 -8.32
C GLU A 109 -4.37 8.05 -7.26
N ILE A 110 -3.33 7.25 -7.08
CA ILE A 110 -3.11 6.29 -6.00
C ILE A 110 -2.06 6.90 -5.05
N LEU A 111 -2.34 6.88 -3.75
CA LEU A 111 -1.38 7.30 -2.72
C LEU A 111 -0.44 6.15 -2.35
N LEU A 112 0.86 6.39 -2.41
CA LEU A 112 1.90 5.43 -2.02
C LEU A 112 2.21 5.52 -0.52
N ALA A 113 2.82 4.47 0.03
CA ALA A 113 3.15 4.38 1.45
C ALA A 113 4.16 5.46 1.93
N ASN A 114 4.94 6.04 1.02
CA ASN A 114 5.89 7.11 1.30
C ASN A 114 5.26 8.52 1.26
N GLY A 115 3.95 8.63 1.01
CA GLY A 115 3.24 9.91 0.92
C GLY A 115 3.23 10.55 -0.47
N ASP A 116 3.92 9.97 -1.45
CA ASP A 116 3.83 10.40 -2.85
C ASP A 116 2.54 9.90 -3.51
N THR A 117 2.13 10.54 -4.60
CA THR A 117 1.06 10.06 -5.47
C THR A 117 1.62 9.47 -6.75
N THR A 118 0.94 8.45 -7.27
CA THR A 118 1.14 7.92 -8.62
C THR A 118 -0.20 7.93 -9.35
N THR A 119 -0.23 8.01 -10.67
CA THR A 119 -1.51 7.92 -11.39
C THR A 119 -1.91 6.47 -11.59
N ILE A 120 -3.22 6.20 -11.73
CA ILE A 120 -3.77 4.93 -12.23
C ILE A 120 -3.18 4.63 -13.63
N ASP A 121 -2.78 5.67 -14.36
CA ASP A 121 -2.06 5.60 -15.65
C ASP A 121 -0.59 5.13 -15.53
N SER A 122 -0.13 4.79 -14.33
CA SER A 122 1.13 4.06 -14.16
C SER A 122 0.98 2.67 -14.72
N LYS A 123 1.35 2.58 -16.01
CA LYS A 123 1.41 1.43 -16.89
C LYS A 123 1.50 0.11 -16.13
N ILE A 124 0.49 -0.74 -16.30
CA ILE A 124 0.57 -2.15 -15.91
C ILE A 124 1.87 -2.69 -16.52
N SER A 125 2.85 -3.00 -15.68
CA SER A 125 4.19 -3.39 -16.14
C SER A 125 4.76 -4.51 -15.28
N ARG A 126 5.62 -5.31 -15.90
CA ARG A 126 6.36 -6.39 -15.23
C ARG A 126 7.74 -6.52 -15.88
N THR A 127 8.73 -6.84 -15.06
CA THR A 127 10.10 -7.14 -15.50
C THR A 127 10.35 -8.64 -15.50
N TYR A 128 11.08 -9.11 -16.51
CA TYR A 128 11.40 -10.51 -16.78
C TYR A 128 12.89 -10.69 -17.00
N ASN A 129 13.42 -11.87 -16.64
CA ASN A 129 14.78 -12.27 -17.02
C ASN A 129 14.71 -13.17 -18.26
N SER A 130 15.05 -12.61 -19.42
CA SER A 130 15.06 -13.33 -20.70
C SER A 130 16.49 -13.62 -21.18
N GLY A 131 17.45 -13.78 -20.26
CA GLY A 131 18.85 -14.05 -20.60
C GLY A 131 19.04 -15.29 -21.50
N THR A 132 18.21 -16.33 -21.30
CA THR A 132 18.19 -17.56 -22.11
C THR A 132 17.10 -17.56 -23.18
N GLY A 133 16.41 -16.44 -23.39
CA GLY A 133 15.18 -16.37 -24.19
C GLY A 133 13.98 -16.99 -23.47
N GLY A 134 12.86 -17.09 -24.17
CA GLY A 134 11.62 -17.65 -23.63
C GLY A 134 10.39 -16.87 -24.06
N TYR A 135 9.23 -17.27 -23.54
CA TYR A 135 7.94 -16.73 -23.91
C TYR A 135 7.33 -15.93 -22.76
N ILE A 136 6.88 -14.72 -23.06
CA ILE A 136 6.15 -13.86 -22.10
C ILE A 136 4.70 -13.78 -22.55
N ARG A 137 3.77 -14.11 -21.65
CA ARG A 137 2.33 -13.93 -21.91
C ARG A 137 1.96 -12.48 -21.73
N LEU A 138 1.61 -11.81 -22.83
CA LEU A 138 1.18 -10.42 -22.81
C LEU A 138 -0.20 -10.29 -22.17
N CYS A 139 -1.17 -11.05 -22.71
CA CYS A 139 -2.54 -10.98 -22.25
C CYS A 139 -3.37 -12.23 -22.57
N VAL A 140 -4.54 -12.30 -21.93
CA VAL A 140 -5.58 -13.31 -22.17
C VAL A 140 -6.89 -12.60 -22.44
N PHE A 141 -7.67 -13.12 -23.40
CA PHE A 141 -9.02 -12.64 -23.66
C PHE A 141 -9.93 -13.73 -24.26
N PRO A 142 -11.23 -13.76 -23.89
CA PRO A 142 -12.19 -14.69 -24.45
C PRO A 142 -12.69 -14.23 -25.82
N ALA A 143 -12.98 -15.17 -26.71
CA ALA A 143 -13.64 -14.92 -27.99
C ALA A 143 -15.02 -14.28 -27.77
N GLY A 144 -15.88 -14.95 -27.00
CA GLY A 144 -17.26 -14.53 -26.75
C GLY A 144 -18.12 -14.52 -28.02
N THR A 145 -19.37 -14.07 -27.88
CA THR A 145 -20.35 -13.94 -28.97
C THR A 145 -20.54 -12.47 -29.37
N SER A 146 -19.51 -11.76 -29.85
CA SER A 146 -19.75 -10.37 -30.33
C SER A 146 -18.61 -9.71 -31.12
N THR A 147 -19.04 -8.79 -31.99
CA THR A 147 -18.29 -7.72 -32.68
C THR A 147 -17.63 -6.74 -31.70
N GLY A 148 -16.40 -6.33 -32.01
CA GLY A 148 -15.71 -5.24 -31.33
C GLY A 148 -14.26 -5.60 -30.98
N ALA A 149 -13.31 -4.83 -31.50
CA ALA A 149 -11.87 -5.05 -31.35
C ALA A 149 -11.30 -4.17 -30.23
N PRO A 150 -11.00 -4.71 -29.03
CA PRO A 150 -10.33 -3.95 -27.99
C PRO A 150 -8.89 -3.70 -28.45
N TYR A 151 -8.46 -2.45 -28.36
CA TYR A 151 -7.08 -2.07 -28.62
C TYR A 151 -6.27 -2.18 -27.33
N ILE A 152 -5.10 -2.79 -27.39
CA ILE A 152 -4.12 -2.71 -26.30
C ILE A 152 -2.73 -2.60 -26.92
N GLN A 153 -1.92 -1.70 -26.38
CA GLN A 153 -0.55 -1.47 -26.81
C GLN A 153 0.41 -1.87 -25.70
N PHE A 154 1.41 -2.67 -26.06
CA PHE A 154 2.51 -3.02 -25.19
C PHE A 154 3.79 -2.33 -25.63
N GLN A 155 4.63 -1.97 -24.67
CA GLN A 155 5.98 -1.51 -24.84
C GLN A 155 6.92 -2.50 -24.17
N VAL A 156 7.82 -3.08 -24.96
CA VAL A 156 8.85 -4.04 -24.52
C VAL A 156 10.17 -3.32 -24.55
N GLN A 157 10.72 -3.02 -23.37
CA GLN A 157 12.03 -2.42 -23.21
C GLN A 157 13.04 -3.50 -22.82
N CYS A 158 14.05 -3.71 -23.65
CA CYS A 158 15.15 -4.64 -23.36
C CYS A 158 16.33 -3.92 -22.68
N ASN A 159 17.34 -4.70 -22.25
CA ASN A 159 18.51 -4.24 -21.50
C ASN A 159 19.34 -3.15 -22.20
N THR A 160 19.27 -3.03 -23.53
CA THR A 160 19.93 -1.97 -24.31
C THR A 160 19.12 -0.66 -24.32
N ASN A 161 18.04 -0.59 -23.55
CA ASN A 161 17.02 0.48 -23.57
C ASN A 161 16.27 0.62 -24.90
N ALA A 162 16.49 -0.31 -25.84
CA ALA A 162 15.71 -0.41 -27.05
C ALA A 162 14.24 -0.72 -26.71
N MET A 163 13.35 0.01 -27.37
CA MET A 163 11.90 -0.08 -27.15
C MET A 163 11.25 -0.71 -28.38
N GLN A 164 10.46 -1.76 -28.16
CA GLN A 164 9.57 -2.32 -29.17
C GLN A 164 8.13 -1.98 -28.79
N THR A 165 7.33 -1.57 -29.77
CA THR A 165 5.91 -1.30 -29.56
C THR A 165 5.09 -2.36 -30.26
N ILE A 166 4.12 -2.93 -29.56
CA ILE A 166 3.23 -3.97 -30.05
C ILE A 166 1.81 -3.43 -29.91
N ASP A 167 1.21 -3.07 -31.04
CA ASP A 167 -0.22 -2.81 -31.10
C ASP A 167 -0.97 -4.13 -31.23
N LEU A 168 -2.02 -4.36 -30.46
CA LEU A 168 -2.89 -5.53 -30.61
C LEU A 168 -4.32 -5.07 -30.87
N VAL A 169 -4.87 -5.52 -32.01
CA VAL A 169 -6.27 -5.33 -32.37
C VAL A 169 -6.85 -6.68 -32.80
N PRO A 170 -7.51 -7.42 -31.89
CA PRO A 170 -8.16 -8.68 -32.23
C PRO A 170 -9.41 -8.42 -33.06
N ASN A 171 -9.48 -9.03 -34.24
CA ASN A 171 -10.65 -9.04 -35.11
C ASN A 171 -11.51 -10.27 -34.77
N TYR A 172 -12.68 -10.03 -34.18
CA TYR A 172 -13.58 -11.10 -33.75
C TYR A 172 -14.51 -11.53 -34.88
N SER A 173 -14.72 -12.83 -34.97
CA SER A 173 -15.77 -13.48 -35.77
C SER A 173 -16.64 -14.35 -34.87
N VAL A 174 -17.75 -14.84 -35.42
CA VAL A 174 -18.64 -15.81 -34.73
C VAL A 174 -17.93 -17.14 -34.39
N ASN A 175 -16.81 -17.43 -35.05
CA ASN A 175 -16.03 -18.65 -34.87
C ASN A 175 -14.75 -18.43 -34.03
N GLY A 176 -14.59 -17.26 -33.39
CA GLY A 176 -13.36 -16.88 -32.68
C GLY A 176 -12.64 -15.72 -33.36
N ILE A 177 -11.36 -15.52 -33.06
CA ILE A 177 -10.56 -14.44 -33.67
C ILE A 177 -10.20 -14.83 -35.11
N SER A 178 -10.62 -14.02 -36.08
CA SER A 178 -10.35 -14.24 -37.51
C SER A 178 -8.98 -13.69 -37.93
N ALA A 179 -8.51 -12.64 -37.26
CA ALA A 179 -7.16 -12.09 -37.40
C ALA A 179 -6.82 -11.29 -36.13
N LEU A 180 -5.57 -11.34 -35.67
CA LEU A 180 -5.05 -10.40 -34.69
C LEU A 180 -4.06 -9.52 -35.46
N TYR A 181 -4.34 -8.23 -35.58
CA TYR A 181 -3.42 -7.33 -36.26
C TYR A 181 -2.42 -6.79 -35.24
N GLY A 182 -1.14 -6.87 -35.59
CA GLY A 182 -0.09 -6.21 -34.83
C GLY A 182 0.82 -5.38 -35.71
N VAL A 183 1.03 -4.13 -35.31
CA VAL A 183 2.15 -3.31 -35.80
C VAL A 183 3.27 -3.48 -34.79
N PHE A 184 4.43 -3.92 -35.28
CA PHE A 184 5.62 -4.10 -34.47
C PHE A 184 6.63 -3.02 -34.86
N THR A 185 6.74 -1.97 -34.06
CA THR A 185 7.81 -0.99 -34.29
C THR A 185 9.09 -1.54 -33.66
N ALA A 186 10.03 -1.98 -34.50
CA ALA A 186 11.35 -2.44 -34.06
C ALA A 186 12.10 -1.31 -33.35
N PRO A 187 13.10 -1.62 -32.50
CA PRO A 187 13.87 -0.58 -31.86
C PRO A 187 14.61 0.22 -32.93
N SER A 188 14.57 1.55 -32.82
CA SER A 188 15.34 2.45 -33.65
C SER A 188 16.84 2.36 -33.33
N TYR A 189 17.48 1.27 -33.75
CA TYR A 189 18.93 1.22 -33.89
C TYR A 189 19.26 1.40 -35.37
N VAL A 190 19.56 2.65 -35.76
CA VAL A 190 20.01 2.96 -37.12
C VAL A 190 21.44 2.45 -37.26
N GLN A 191 21.60 1.20 -37.68
CA GLN A 191 22.82 0.69 -38.30
C GLN A 191 22.48 0.02 -39.62
N THR A 192 23.46 -0.05 -40.52
CA THR A 192 23.34 -0.56 -41.91
C THR A 192 22.97 -2.04 -42.03
N ILE A 193 22.72 -2.72 -40.91
CA ILE A 193 22.33 -4.14 -40.83
C ILE A 193 20.92 -4.20 -40.24
N MET A 194 19.93 -4.48 -41.08
CA MET A 194 18.50 -4.44 -40.73
C MET A 194 18.04 -5.70 -39.96
N ASN A 195 18.52 -5.89 -38.72
CA ASN A 195 18.16 -7.04 -37.87
C ASN A 195 17.71 -6.60 -36.47
N VAL A 196 16.78 -7.35 -35.85
CA VAL A 196 16.49 -7.24 -34.41
C VAL A 196 17.68 -7.84 -33.66
N TYR A 197 18.53 -7.00 -33.07
CA TYR A 197 19.76 -7.47 -32.42
C TYR A 197 19.49 -8.12 -31.05
N TYR A 198 18.50 -7.60 -30.30
CA TYR A 198 18.02 -8.13 -29.02
C TYR A 198 16.59 -7.62 -28.75
N GLY A 199 15.70 -8.48 -28.24
CA GLY A 199 14.30 -8.15 -27.94
C GLY A 199 13.33 -9.26 -28.34
N ALA A 200 12.05 -8.92 -28.54
CA ALA A 200 11.08 -9.87 -29.05
C ALA A 200 11.29 -10.07 -30.56
N ASP A 201 11.21 -11.30 -31.01
CA ASP A 201 11.40 -11.74 -32.41
C ASP A 201 10.19 -12.50 -32.97
N GLN A 202 9.21 -12.82 -32.12
CA GLN A 202 7.94 -13.40 -32.55
C GLN A 202 6.79 -12.83 -31.72
N LEU A 203 5.64 -12.67 -32.37
CA LEU A 203 4.35 -12.39 -31.76
C LEU A 203 3.40 -13.50 -32.19
N LEU A 204 2.78 -14.17 -31.24
CA LEU A 204 1.97 -15.35 -31.51
C LEU A 204 0.79 -15.45 -30.55
N HIS A 205 -0.19 -16.28 -30.90
CA HIS A 205 -1.26 -16.64 -29.97
C HIS A 205 -1.47 -18.16 -29.89
N THR A 206 -1.93 -18.59 -28.73
CA THR A 206 -2.52 -19.93 -28.50
C THR A 206 -3.98 -19.77 -28.09
N HIS A 207 -4.75 -20.84 -28.17
CA HIS A 207 -6.11 -20.83 -27.63
C HIS A 207 -6.53 -22.21 -27.10
N THR A 208 -7.48 -22.19 -26.16
CA THR A 208 -8.20 -23.37 -25.69
C THR A 208 -9.68 -23.23 -25.98
N GLY A 209 -10.38 -24.33 -26.20
CA GLY A 209 -11.79 -24.30 -26.59
C GLY A 209 -11.99 -23.95 -28.06
N THR A 210 -13.25 -23.79 -28.48
CA THR A 210 -13.62 -23.55 -29.89
C THR A 210 -14.76 -22.53 -29.98
N GLY A 211 -14.82 -21.80 -31.09
CA GLY A 211 -15.89 -20.83 -31.34
C GLY A 211 -15.94 -19.72 -30.30
N SER A 212 -17.14 -19.37 -29.84
CA SER A 212 -17.36 -18.31 -28.84
C SER A 212 -16.85 -18.65 -27.43
N GLN A 213 -16.58 -19.92 -27.15
CA GLN A 213 -16.01 -20.37 -25.87
C GLN A 213 -14.49 -20.40 -25.88
N ALA A 214 -13.85 -20.09 -27.01
CA ALA A 214 -12.40 -20.08 -27.09
C ALA A 214 -11.80 -18.97 -26.21
N VAL A 215 -10.70 -19.28 -25.54
CA VAL A 215 -9.90 -18.33 -24.75
C VAL A 215 -8.52 -18.24 -25.39
N TYR A 216 -8.13 -17.02 -25.78
CA TYR A 216 -6.89 -16.76 -26.47
C TYR A 216 -5.85 -16.19 -25.51
N SER A 217 -4.61 -16.64 -25.66
CA SER A 217 -3.44 -16.09 -24.97
C SER A 217 -2.47 -15.56 -26.01
N VAL A 218 -2.04 -14.31 -25.87
CA VAL A 218 -1.04 -13.68 -26.74
C VAL A 218 0.31 -13.72 -26.05
N TRP A 219 1.34 -14.07 -26.83
CA TRP A 219 2.69 -14.27 -26.37
C TRP A 219 3.68 -13.54 -27.27
N ILE A 220 4.77 -13.12 -26.67
CA ILE A 220 6.00 -12.79 -27.39
C ILE A 220 7.05 -13.83 -27.09
N HIS A 221 7.83 -14.21 -28.10
CA HIS A 221 9.10 -14.89 -27.89
C HIS A 221 10.20 -13.85 -27.76
N MET A 222 11.10 -14.07 -26.81
CA MET A 222 12.26 -13.24 -26.53
C MET A 222 13.51 -13.94 -27.03
N MET A 223 14.35 -13.23 -27.78
CA MET A 223 15.66 -13.72 -28.19
C MET A 223 16.55 -13.96 -26.96
N SER A 224 17.32 -15.04 -27.00
CA SER A 224 18.39 -15.28 -26.02
C SER A 224 19.38 -14.11 -26.02
N GLY A 225 19.82 -13.69 -24.84
CA GLY A 225 20.71 -12.53 -24.66
C GLY A 225 20.00 -11.19 -24.49
N SER A 226 18.66 -11.13 -24.51
CA SER A 226 17.90 -9.87 -24.31
C SER A 226 17.96 -9.34 -22.86
N GLY A 227 18.51 -10.12 -21.92
CA GLY A 227 18.80 -9.69 -20.55
C GLY A 227 17.54 -9.46 -19.70
N MET A 228 17.53 -8.37 -18.93
CA MET A 228 16.36 -7.92 -18.19
C MET A 228 15.44 -7.14 -19.12
N VAL A 229 14.16 -7.53 -19.16
CA VAL A 229 13.17 -6.97 -20.08
C VAL A 229 11.98 -6.48 -19.29
N THR A 230 11.58 -5.23 -19.50
CA THR A 230 10.37 -4.67 -18.91
C THR A 230 9.29 -4.59 -19.97
N VAL A 231 8.15 -5.23 -19.72
CA VAL A 231 6.95 -5.10 -20.56
C VAL A 231 5.97 -4.20 -19.83
N SER A 232 5.43 -3.22 -20.54
CA SER A 232 4.45 -2.28 -19.99
C SER A 232 3.26 -2.09 -20.94
N VAL A 233 2.05 -1.93 -20.41
CA VAL A 233 0.90 -1.49 -21.20
C VAL A 233 1.00 0.01 -21.37
N SER A 234 1.18 0.47 -22.61
CA SER A 234 1.30 1.90 -22.91
C SER A 234 -0.04 2.54 -23.23
N LYS A 235 -1.00 1.78 -23.79
CA LYS A 235 -2.35 2.25 -24.11
C LYS A 235 -3.35 1.11 -24.01
N GLN A 236 -4.55 1.40 -23.53
CA GLN A 236 -5.70 0.50 -23.60
C GLN A 236 -6.88 1.27 -24.18
N GLY A 237 -7.55 0.68 -25.17
CA GLY A 237 -8.70 1.28 -25.83
C GLY A 237 -9.89 1.38 -24.88
N ILE A 238 -10.62 2.51 -24.96
CA ILE A 238 -11.85 2.74 -24.19
C ILE A 238 -13.06 1.93 -24.71
N TYR A 239 -12.92 1.30 -25.88
CA TYR A 239 -13.95 0.46 -26.47
C TYR A 239 -13.74 -0.99 -26.03
N TRP A 240 -14.65 -1.51 -25.22
CA TRP A 240 -14.57 -2.84 -24.57
C TRP A 240 -13.30 -3.06 -23.73
N PRO A 241 -12.98 -2.18 -22.76
CA PRO A 241 -11.72 -2.23 -22.00
C PRO A 241 -11.62 -3.49 -21.12
N THR A 242 -12.75 -4.05 -20.69
CA THR A 242 -12.81 -5.23 -19.81
C THR A 242 -12.61 -6.57 -20.53
N ARG A 243 -12.42 -6.55 -21.86
CA ARG A 243 -12.34 -7.78 -22.66
C ARG A 243 -10.98 -8.47 -22.52
N VAL A 244 -9.94 -7.74 -22.17
CA VAL A 244 -8.66 -8.32 -21.77
C VAL A 244 -8.79 -8.71 -20.29
N THR A 245 -8.83 -10.00 -20.02
CA THR A 245 -9.13 -10.54 -18.68
C THR A 245 -7.87 -10.73 -17.85
N GLU A 246 -6.71 -10.88 -18.50
CA GLU A 246 -5.42 -10.96 -17.83
C GLU A 246 -4.38 -10.19 -18.63
N ILE A 247 -3.48 -9.48 -17.93
CA ILE A 247 -2.38 -8.70 -18.49
C ILE A 247 -1.15 -8.98 -17.65
N LEU A 248 -0.06 -9.49 -18.27
CA LEU A 248 1.24 -9.72 -17.63
C LEU A 248 1.13 -10.51 -16.29
N THR A 249 0.30 -11.55 -16.26
CA THR A 249 -0.03 -12.32 -15.06
C THR A 249 0.89 -13.52 -14.78
N GLN A 250 1.78 -13.85 -15.72
CA GLN A 250 2.70 -14.98 -15.60
C GLN A 250 4.15 -14.52 -15.70
N ASP A 251 5.04 -15.31 -15.13
CA ASP A 251 6.48 -15.22 -15.39
C ASP A 251 6.82 -15.77 -16.77
N ILE A 252 8.05 -15.48 -17.21
CA ILE A 252 8.59 -15.98 -18.48
C ILE A 252 8.70 -17.52 -18.43
N VAL A 253 8.33 -18.18 -19.52
CA VAL A 253 8.40 -19.65 -19.64
C VAL A 253 9.33 -20.07 -20.77
N SER A 254 10.01 -21.20 -20.64
CA SER A 254 10.93 -21.70 -21.68
C SER A 254 10.21 -22.26 -22.90
N SER A 255 8.94 -22.64 -22.77
CA SER A 255 8.13 -23.23 -23.84
C SER A 255 6.64 -23.03 -23.57
N ILE A 256 5.83 -23.01 -24.62
CA ILE A 256 4.37 -22.93 -24.56
C ILE A 256 3.74 -24.12 -25.28
N THR A 257 2.59 -24.58 -24.79
CA THR A 257 1.87 -25.75 -25.32
C THR A 257 0.67 -25.36 -26.18
N GLY A 258 0.22 -26.28 -27.03
CA GLY A 258 -0.95 -26.10 -27.90
C GLY A 258 -0.59 -25.56 -29.28
N SER A 259 -1.62 -25.35 -30.12
CA SER A 259 -1.43 -24.78 -31.46
C SER A 259 -1.00 -23.33 -31.34
N GLN A 260 0.19 -23.02 -31.86
CA GLN A 260 0.75 -21.68 -31.91
C GLN A 260 0.48 -21.10 -33.30
N THR A 261 -0.18 -19.94 -33.34
CA THR A 261 -0.42 -19.22 -34.58
C THR A 261 0.40 -17.95 -34.55
N GLN A 262 1.31 -17.79 -35.52
CA GLN A 262 2.07 -16.56 -35.68
C GLN A 262 1.13 -15.41 -36.05
N ILE A 263 1.28 -14.30 -35.33
CA ILE A 263 0.62 -13.03 -35.64
C ILE A 263 1.56 -12.28 -36.59
N PRO A 264 1.08 -11.84 -37.76
CA PRO A 264 1.91 -11.08 -38.68
C PRO A 264 2.50 -9.85 -38.01
N MET A 265 3.80 -9.67 -38.16
CA MET A 265 4.52 -8.48 -37.71
C MET A 265 4.99 -7.70 -38.93
N SER A 266 4.82 -6.39 -38.91
CA SER A 266 5.39 -5.48 -39.91
C SER A 266 6.54 -4.72 -39.28
N PHE A 267 7.75 -4.83 -39.83
CA PHE A 267 8.91 -4.08 -39.36
C PHE A 267 9.01 -2.76 -40.11
N ASP A 268 8.87 -1.63 -39.40
CA ASP A 268 9.25 -0.32 -39.93
C ASP A 268 10.69 -0.02 -39.49
N LEU A 269 11.58 0.03 -40.47
CA LEU A 269 13.03 0.17 -40.26
C LEU A 269 13.48 1.64 -40.33
N GLY A 270 12.54 2.60 -40.29
CA GLY A 270 12.82 4.03 -40.21
C GLY A 270 13.39 4.65 -41.49
N THR A 271 13.63 3.85 -42.54
CA THR A 271 14.12 4.29 -43.86
C THR A 271 13.02 4.34 -44.92
N GLY A 272 11.75 4.14 -44.52
CA GLY A 272 10.58 4.21 -45.41
C GLY A 272 10.26 2.89 -46.14
N GLY A 273 10.96 1.79 -45.84
CA GLY A 273 10.62 0.45 -46.32
C GLY A 273 9.85 -0.35 -45.27
N ILE A 274 8.63 -0.80 -45.60
CA ILE A 274 7.89 -1.79 -44.81
C ILE A 274 8.22 -3.16 -45.39
N ILE A 275 8.90 -4.02 -44.62
CA ILE A 275 9.01 -5.44 -44.95
C ILE A 275 7.90 -6.15 -44.19
N GLY A 276 6.83 -6.52 -44.91
CA GLY A 276 5.81 -7.45 -44.42
C GLY A 276 6.24 -8.89 -44.68
N ASP A 277 5.85 -9.81 -43.81
CA ASP A 277 6.19 -11.24 -43.91
C ASP A 277 5.96 -11.81 -45.32
N VAL A 278 7.07 -12.19 -45.97
CA VAL A 278 7.07 -13.11 -47.11
C VAL A 278 6.83 -14.50 -46.51
N LYS A 279 5.70 -15.13 -46.83
CA LYS A 279 5.46 -16.55 -46.51
C LYS A 279 6.65 -17.38 -46.99
N GLN A 280 7.47 -17.91 -46.09
CA GLN A 280 8.33 -19.04 -46.44
C GLN A 280 7.44 -20.27 -46.57
N GLN A 281 7.06 -20.60 -47.80
CA GLN A 281 6.68 -21.96 -48.13
C GLN A 281 7.97 -22.80 -48.14
N GLN A 282 8.10 -23.70 -47.17
CA GLN A 282 8.84 -24.96 -47.36
C GLN A 282 7.84 -26.10 -47.27
#